data_AF-W7FWD4-F1
#
_entry.id   AF-W7FWD4-F1
#
_cell.length_a   1.000
_cell.length_b   1.000
_cell.length_c   1.000
_cell.angle_alpha   90.00
_cell.angle_beta   90.00
_cell.angle_gamma   90.00
#
_symmetry.space_group_name_H-M   'P 1'
#
loop_
_entity.id
_entity.type
_entity.pdbx_description
1 polymer ?
#
loop_
_entity_poly.entity_id
_entity_poly.type
_entity_poly.pdbx_seq_one_letter_code
_entity_poly.pdbx_strand_id
1 'polypeptide(L)'
;MNIYKIYEIDDKLKSMSWNTDNLINQIKDLKQKFNTMKNTIFFIHCRRGRDRTGEFVSAYKMIEQNKDFNSIVEENEEIGKVKQQYVNMQKWLCLYLERIMKNPNVKCFNFL
;
A
#
# COMPACT_ATOMS: atom_id res chain seq x y z
N MET A 1 4.35 21.33 -13.27
CA MET A 1 4.59 19.89 -13.52
C MET A 1 4.41 19.64 -15.01
N ASN A 2 5.40 19.03 -15.70
CA ASN A 2 5.37 18.87 -17.15
C ASN A 2 4.48 17.66 -17.55
N ILE A 3 3.57 17.84 -18.52
CA ILE A 3 2.57 16.84 -18.93
C ILE A 3 3.23 15.50 -19.32
N TYR A 4 4.41 15.55 -19.94
CA TYR A 4 5.16 14.34 -20.31
C TYR A 4 5.57 13.48 -19.10
N LYS A 5 5.89 14.09 -17.95
CA LYS A 5 6.24 13.35 -16.72
C LYS A 5 5.03 12.64 -16.10
N ILE A 6 3.82 13.17 -16.32
CA ILE A 6 2.57 12.59 -15.79
C ILE A 6 2.28 11.27 -16.49
N TYR A 7 2.38 11.24 -17.83
CA TYR A 7 2.16 10.05 -18.63
C TYR A 7 3.19 8.95 -18.35
N GLU A 8 4.47 9.30 -18.21
CA GLU A 8 5.51 8.34 -17.87
C GLU A 8 5.25 7.64 -16.52
N ILE A 9 4.71 8.36 -15.54
CA ILE A 9 4.36 7.80 -14.24
C ILE A 9 3.14 6.91 -14.34
N ASP A 10 2.10 7.30 -15.08
CA ASP A 10 0.93 6.45 -15.26
C ASP A 10 1.28 5.14 -15.97
N ASP A 11 2.19 5.18 -16.94
CA ASP A 11 2.65 3.97 -17.63
C ASP A 11 3.44 3.05 -16.70
N LYS A 12 4.32 3.61 -15.85
CA LYS A 12 4.99 2.84 -14.78
C LYS A 12 3.98 2.25 -13.80
N LEU A 13 2.98 3.01 -13.36
CA LEU A 13 1.94 2.54 -12.46
C LEU A 13 1.13 1.38 -13.08
N LYS A 14 0.72 1.51 -14.35
CA LYS A 14 -0.02 0.49 -15.10
C LYS A 14 0.79 -0.79 -15.33
N SER A 15 2.09 -0.65 -15.60
CA SER A 15 2.98 -1.82 -15.76
C SER A 15 3.09 -2.67 -14.49
N MET A 16 2.73 -2.10 -13.33
CA MET A 16 2.88 -2.74 -12.02
C MET A 16 4.30 -3.24 -11.71
N SER A 17 5.31 -2.74 -12.43
CA SER A 17 6.72 -3.07 -12.21
C SER A 17 7.22 -2.68 -10.81
N TRP A 18 6.53 -1.74 -10.16
CA TRP A 18 6.76 -1.33 -8.77
C TRP A 18 6.22 -2.33 -7.73
N ASN A 19 5.31 -3.23 -8.10
CA ASN A 19 4.69 -4.22 -7.21
C ASN A 19 5.45 -5.57 -7.23
N THR A 20 6.78 -5.52 -7.11
CA THR A 20 7.67 -6.69 -7.26
C THR A 20 7.35 -7.83 -6.28
N ASP A 21 6.90 -7.47 -5.08
CA ASP A 21 6.65 -8.42 -4.00
C ASP A 21 5.24 -9.00 -4.04
N ASN A 22 4.49 -8.73 -5.12
CA ASN A 22 3.13 -9.21 -5.35
C ASN A 22 2.14 -8.81 -4.24
N LEU A 23 2.35 -7.64 -3.63
CA LEU A 23 1.66 -7.18 -2.43
C LEU A 23 0.14 -7.15 -2.60
N ILE A 24 -0.35 -6.65 -3.74
CA ILE A 24 -1.79 -6.60 -4.04
C ILE A 24 -2.45 -7.98 -4.00
N ASN A 25 -1.82 -9.00 -4.59
CA ASN A 25 -2.40 -10.35 -4.59
C ASN A 25 -2.33 -10.97 -3.20
N GLN A 26 -1.28 -10.71 -2.41
CA GLN A 26 -1.23 -11.15 -1.02
C GLN A 26 -2.37 -10.55 -0.18
N ILE A 27 -2.75 -9.29 -0.42
CA ILE A 27 -3.91 -8.66 0.22
C ILE A 27 -5.22 -9.35 -0.19
N LYS A 28 -5.41 -9.63 -1.49
CA LYS A 28 -6.58 -10.36 -1.99
C LYS A 28 -6.69 -11.76 -1.37
N ASP A 29 -5.58 -12.49 -1.29
CA ASP A 29 -5.54 -13.82 -0.68
C ASP A 29 -5.89 -13.75 0.81
N LEU A 30 -5.37 -12.76 1.53
CA LEU A 30 -5.71 -12.55 2.94
C LEU A 30 -7.20 -12.22 3.10
N LYS A 31 -7.77 -11.37 2.25
CA LYS A 31 -9.20 -11.04 2.26
C LYS A 31 -10.06 -12.27 2.02
N GLN A 32 -9.67 -13.10 1.05
CA GLN A 32 -10.36 -14.37 0.80
C GLN A 32 -10.32 -15.27 2.03
N LYS A 33 -9.17 -15.39 2.69
CA LYS A 33 -9.03 -16.17 3.94
C LYS A 33 -9.91 -15.63 5.05
N PHE A 34 -10.02 -14.30 5.22
CA PHE A 34 -10.96 -13.70 6.19
C PHE A 34 -12.42 -14.07 5.91
N ASN A 35 -12.81 -14.17 4.64
CA ASN A 35 -14.18 -14.50 4.26
C ASN A 35 -14.50 -15.99 4.44
N THR A 36 -13.51 -16.89 4.34
CA THR A 36 -13.71 -18.34 4.41
C THR A 36 -13.41 -18.94 5.78
N MET A 37 -12.46 -18.37 6.53
CA MET A 37 -12.01 -18.89 7.82
C MET A 37 -12.67 -18.12 8.97
N LYS A 38 -13.62 -18.77 9.65
CA LYS A 38 -14.29 -18.20 10.84
C LYS A 38 -13.42 -18.35 12.09
N ASN A 39 -13.57 -17.44 13.05
CA ASN A 39 -12.90 -17.48 14.36
C ASN A 39 -11.38 -17.67 14.31
N THR A 40 -10.72 -17.13 13.28
CA THR A 40 -9.29 -17.30 13.04
C THR A 40 -8.56 -15.96 13.16
N ILE A 41 -7.41 -15.96 13.84
CA ILE A 41 -6.50 -14.81 13.91
C ILE A 41 -5.34 -15.06 12.94
N PHE A 42 -5.09 -14.10 12.05
CA PHE A 42 -3.95 -14.13 11.14
C PHE A 42 -2.83 -13.24 11.67
N PHE A 43 -1.68 -13.86 11.94
CA PHE A 43 -0.46 -13.14 12.32
C PHE A 43 0.37 -12.86 11.09
N ILE A 44 0.69 -11.58 10.86
CA ILE A 44 1.51 -11.14 9.73
C ILE A 44 2.68 -10.37 10.30
N HIS A 45 3.89 -10.92 10.13
CA HIS A 45 5.08 -10.28 10.64
C HIS A 45 6.28 -10.55 9.74
N CYS A 46 7.22 -9.61 9.75
CA CYS A 46 8.59 -9.84 9.34
C CYS A 46 9.45 -10.09 10.58
N ARG A 47 10.77 -10.28 10.39
CA ARG A 47 11.71 -10.54 11.51
C ARG A 47 11.62 -9.53 12.67
N ARG A 48 11.29 -8.26 12.38
CA ARG A 48 11.22 -7.18 13.38
C ARG A 48 9.83 -6.57 13.51
N GLY A 49 8.82 -7.11 12.83
CA GLY A 49 7.44 -6.59 12.88
C GLY A 49 7.22 -5.15 12.41
N ARG A 50 8.22 -4.49 11.79
CA ARG A 50 8.17 -3.05 11.49
C ARG A 50 8.14 -2.73 10.00
N ASP A 51 9.18 -3.14 9.29
CA ASP A 51 9.46 -2.68 7.93
C ASP A 51 8.47 -3.26 6.89
N ARG A 52 8.66 -4.51 6.46
CA ARG A 52 7.71 -5.23 5.56
C ARG A 52 6.34 -5.43 6.19
N THR A 53 6.27 -5.49 7.51
CA THR A 53 4.99 -5.59 8.24
C THR A 53 4.19 -4.31 8.10
N GLY A 54 4.79 -3.15 8.32
CA GLY A 54 4.15 -1.85 8.15
C GLY A 54 3.69 -1.66 6.70
N GLU A 55 4.53 -2.00 5.73
CA GLU A 55 4.15 -2.00 4.30
C GLU A 55 2.90 -2.85 4.03
N PHE A 56 2.89 -4.09 4.53
CA PHE A 56 1.75 -4.99 4.35
C PHE A 56 0.47 -4.44 5.01
N VAL A 57 0.59 -3.99 6.26
CA VAL A 57 -0.54 -3.43 7.02
C VAL A 57 -1.07 -2.16 6.34
N SER A 58 -0.19 -1.29 5.82
CA SER A 58 -0.57 -0.12 5.05
C SER A 58 -1.36 -0.51 3.79
N ALA A 59 -0.87 -1.49 3.04
CA ALA A 59 -1.53 -1.96 1.84
C ALA A 59 -2.92 -2.52 2.13
N TYR A 60 -3.05 -3.34 3.18
CA TYR A 60 -4.36 -3.83 3.61
C TYR A 60 -5.32 -2.70 3.97
N LYS A 61 -4.88 -1.73 4.77
CA LYS A 61 -5.71 -0.59 5.20
C LYS A 61 -6.13 0.30 4.02
N MET A 62 -5.25 0.56 3.05
CA MET A 62 -5.61 1.33 1.85
C MET A 62 -6.56 0.57 0.92
N ILE A 63 -6.32 -0.72 0.68
CA ILE A 63 -7.08 -1.52 -0.29
C ILE A 63 -8.45 -1.94 0.28
N GLU A 64 -8.47 -2.49 1.50
CA GLU A 64 -9.65 -3.14 2.06
C GLU A 64 -10.44 -2.24 3.02
N GLN A 65 -9.79 -1.27 3.65
CA GLN A 65 -10.43 -0.35 4.60
C GLN A 65 -10.57 1.08 4.07
N ASN A 66 -10.06 1.34 2.87
CA ASN A 66 -10.17 2.63 2.19
C ASN A 66 -9.65 3.82 3.04
N LYS A 67 -8.65 3.55 3.89
CA LYS A 67 -7.99 4.56 4.72
C LYS A 67 -7.01 5.39 3.90
N ASP A 68 -6.86 6.66 4.27
CA ASP A 68 -5.90 7.55 3.63
C ASP A 68 -4.45 7.23 4.02
N PHE A 69 -3.53 7.54 3.11
CA PHE A 69 -2.12 7.19 3.25
C PHE A 69 -1.45 7.88 4.44
N ASN A 70 -1.76 9.15 4.71
CA ASN A 70 -1.10 9.89 5.79
C ASN A 70 -1.47 9.32 7.16
N SER A 71 -2.76 9.11 7.40
CA SER A 71 -3.24 8.48 8.65
C SER A 71 -2.58 7.13 8.88
N ILE A 72 -2.40 6.32 7.82
CA ILE A 72 -1.75 5.02 7.91
C ILE A 72 -0.26 5.13 8.25
N VAL A 73 0.46 6.09 7.65
CA VAL A 73 1.88 6.29 7.95
C VAL A 73 2.05 6.71 9.40
N GLU A 74 1.21 7.63 9.89
CA GLU A 74 1.19 8.05 11.30
C GLU A 74 0.93 6.87 12.23
N GLU A 75 -0.13 6.08 11.97
CA GLU A 75 -0.45 4.86 12.75
C GLU A 75 0.72 3.85 12.76
N ASN A 76 1.45 3.69 11.66
CA ASN A 76 2.60 2.78 11.61
C ASN A 76 3.82 3.32 12.35
N GLU A 77 4.02 4.64 12.38
CA GLU A 77 5.14 5.26 13.10
C GLU A 77 5.04 5.08 14.61
N GLU A 78 3.84 4.91 15.16
CA GLU A 78 3.61 4.56 16.58
C GLU A 78 4.25 3.22 16.96
N ILE A 79 4.27 2.26 16.03
CA ILE A 79 4.90 0.94 16.20
C ILE A 79 6.41 1.03 15.94
N GLY A 80 6.83 2.04 15.18
CA GLY A 80 8.20 2.44 14.99
C GLY A 80 8.48 2.90 13.57
N LYS A 81 9.41 3.86 13.43
CA LYS A 81 9.78 4.43 12.12
C LYS A 81 10.17 3.37 11.09
N VAL A 82 9.38 3.32 10.02
CA VAL A 82 9.57 2.46 8.86
C VAL A 82 10.70 3.06 8.00
N LYS A 83 11.59 2.21 7.45
CA LYS A 83 12.63 2.70 6.55
C LYS A 83 12.04 3.33 5.28
N GLN A 84 12.69 4.36 4.77
CA GLN A 84 12.24 5.14 3.61
C GLN A 84 11.85 4.29 2.39
N GLN A 85 12.59 3.21 2.11
CA GLN A 85 12.29 2.30 0.99
C GLN A 85 10.88 1.71 1.07
N TYR A 86 10.41 1.34 2.26
CA TYR A 86 9.06 0.77 2.43
C TYR A 86 7.99 1.85 2.40
N VAL A 87 8.30 3.06 2.89
CA VAL A 87 7.41 4.21 2.71
C VAL A 87 7.25 4.54 1.22
N ASN A 88 8.33 4.44 0.42
CA ASN A 88 8.28 4.65 -1.03
C ASN A 88 7.42 3.59 -1.73
N MET A 89 7.48 2.32 -1.31
CA MET A 89 6.59 1.28 -1.84
C MET A 89 5.12 1.55 -1.50
N GLN A 90 4.84 2.00 -0.27
CA GLN A 90 3.49 2.42 0.11
C GLN A 90 2.99 3.61 -0.72
N LYS A 91 3.87 4.56 -1.07
CA LYS A 91 3.55 5.68 -1.97
C LYS A 91 3.22 5.21 -3.38
N TRP A 92 3.97 4.26 -3.93
CA TRP A 92 3.67 3.67 -5.24
C TRP A 92 2.28 3.03 -5.26
N LEU A 93 1.95 2.27 -4.21
CA LEU A 93 0.61 1.71 -4.05
C LEU A 93 -0.47 2.79 -3.95
N CYS A 94 -0.24 3.83 -3.14
CA CYS A 94 -1.16 4.96 -3.03
C CYS A 94 -1.45 5.55 -4.43
N LEU A 95 -0.40 5.95 -5.15
CA LEU A 95 -0.53 6.56 -6.48
C LEU A 95 -1.24 5.64 -7.47
N TYR A 96 -0.99 4.33 -7.41
CA TYR A 96 -1.71 3.36 -8.23
C TYR A 96 -3.20 3.34 -7.90
N LEU A 97 -3.56 3.29 -6.62
CA LEU A 97 -4.95 3.27 -6.18
C LEU A 97 -5.69 4.55 -6.59
N GLU A 98 -5.06 5.70 -6.43
CA GLU A 98 -5.65 6.98 -6.79
C GLU A 98 -5.76 7.18 -8.31
N ARG A 99 -4.66 7.00 -9.04
CA ARG A 99 -4.59 7.42 -10.45
C ARG A 99 -5.07 6.35 -11.41
N ILE A 100 -4.79 5.07 -11.14
CA ILE A 100 -5.14 3.95 -12.01
C ILE A 100 -6.47 3.35 -11.60
N MET A 101 -6.64 3.03 -10.31
CA MET A 101 -7.89 2.45 -9.80
C MET A 101 -8.97 3.50 -9.50
N LYS A 102 -8.67 4.80 -9.66
CA LYS A 102 -9.61 5.91 -9.47
C LYS A 102 -10.24 5.95 -8.08
N ASN A 103 -9.49 5.58 -7.04
CA ASN A 103 -9.92 5.67 -5.65
C ASN A 103 -9.46 7.00 -5.02
N PRO A 104 -10.32 8.02 -4.86
CA PRO A 104 -9.93 9.31 -4.30
C PRO A 104 -9.69 9.30 -2.78
N ASN A 105 -10.09 8.24 -2.08
CA ASN A 105 -10.08 8.21 -0.61
C ASN A 105 -8.68 8.00 -0.02
N VAL A 106 -7.75 7.43 -0.80
CA VAL A 106 -6.37 7.21 -0.34
C VAL A 106 -5.57 8.52 -0.20
N LYS A 107 -6.03 9.61 -0.84
CA LYS A 107 -5.48 10.99 -0.75
C LYS A 107 -3.96 11.04 -0.89
N CYS A 108 -3.46 10.65 -2.05
CA CYS A 108 -2.01 10.60 -2.30
C CYS A 108 -1.55 12.01 -2.66
N PHE A 109 -1.10 12.78 -1.67
CA PHE A 109 -0.57 14.13 -1.94
C PHE A 109 0.52 14.08 -3.01
N ASN A 110 0.56 15.09 -3.89
CA ASN A 110 1.58 15.29 -4.92
C ASN A 110 2.99 14.99 -4.38
N PHE A 111 3.52 13.82 -4.69
CA PHE A 111 4.87 13.37 -4.30
C PHE A 111 5.89 13.57 -5.43
N LEU A 112 5.65 14.52 -6.33
CA LEU A 112 6.56 14.88 -7.43
C LEU A 112 7.22 16.23 -7.19
#